data_AF-A0A950NQ79-F1
#
_entry.id   AF-A0A950NQ79-F1
#
_cell.length_a   1.000
_cell.length_b   1.000
_cell.length_c   1.000
_cell.angle_alpha   90.00
_cell.angle_beta   90.00
_cell.angle_gamma   90.00
#
_symmetry.space_group_name_H-M   'P 1'
#
loop_
_entity.id
_entity.type
_entity.pdbx_description
1 polymer ?
#
loop_
_entity_poly.entity_id
_entity_poly.type
_entity_poly.pdbx_seq_one_letter_code
_entity_poly.pdbx_strand_id
1 'polypeptide(L)'
;MLGAAHFPAWSPHPDVWLVVTLLGTLYGLALVRLGPRLAPPGGLVSRAQLVWFSLGLLAIWIVSDWPVHDIAEKHNYSIHMMQHMTFSLVAAPLLLLGTPAWLLRWLLQPEWLFRTVRTLARFLPAVLLYNLVLVGSHWPA
;
A
#
# COMPACT_ATOMS: atom_id res chain seq x y z
N MET A 1 -31.61 12.86 7.71
CA MET A 1 -31.78 11.97 8.87
C MET A 1 -30.40 11.51 9.29
N LEU A 2 -29.89 11.98 10.44
CA LEU A 2 -28.61 11.53 10.98
C LEU A 2 -28.82 10.13 11.55
N GLY A 3 -28.72 9.12 10.68
CA GLY A 3 -28.81 7.71 11.09
C GLY A 3 -27.64 7.41 12.03
N ALA A 4 -27.95 6.91 13.22
CA ALA A 4 -26.93 6.34 14.10
C ALA A 4 -26.05 5.39 13.28
N ALA A 5 -24.73 5.52 13.38
CA ALA A 5 -23.81 4.62 12.71
C ALA A 5 -24.14 3.18 13.16
N HIS A 6 -24.84 2.44 12.31
CA HIS A 6 -25.05 1.02 12.49
C HIS A 6 -23.67 0.37 12.34
N PHE A 7 -23.10 -0.06 13.45
CA PHE A 7 -21.89 -0.87 13.43
C PHE A 7 -22.26 -2.23 12.85
N PRO A 8 -21.66 -2.63 11.71
CA PRO A 8 -21.91 -3.94 11.14
C PRO A 8 -21.48 -5.03 12.12
N ALA A 9 -22.19 -6.17 12.12
CA ALA A 9 -21.73 -7.36 12.85
C ALA A 9 -20.31 -7.71 12.40
N TRP A 10 -19.51 -8.27 13.31
CA TRP A 10 -18.14 -8.66 13.01
C TRP A 10 -18.10 -9.64 11.83
N SER A 11 -17.25 -9.33 10.85
CA SER A 11 -17.01 -10.15 9.66
C SER A 11 -15.51 -10.39 9.51
N PRO A 12 -15.05 -11.64 9.31
CA PRO A 12 -13.65 -11.93 9.05
C PRO A 12 -13.27 -11.55 7.61
N HIS A 13 -12.06 -11.00 7.45
CA HIS A 13 -11.45 -10.70 6.14
C HIS A 13 -10.15 -11.49 5.95
N PRO A 14 -10.21 -12.82 5.75
CA PRO A 14 -9.03 -13.67 5.65
C PRO A 14 -8.16 -13.36 4.43
N ASP A 15 -8.76 -12.82 3.37
CA ASP A 15 -8.08 -12.30 2.19
C ASP A 15 -7.16 -11.12 2.53
N VAL A 16 -7.63 -10.18 3.36
CA VAL A 16 -6.83 -9.05 3.85
C VAL A 16 -5.66 -9.56 4.70
N TRP A 17 -5.93 -10.49 5.61
CA TRP A 17 -4.90 -11.07 6.47
C TRP A 17 -3.84 -11.79 5.63
N LEU A 18 -4.27 -12.54 4.61
CA LEU A 18 -3.38 -13.21 3.68
C LEU A 18 -2.50 -12.20 2.92
N VAL A 19 -3.06 -11.11 2.37
CA VAL A 19 -2.27 -10.10 1.65
C VAL A 19 -1.27 -9.39 2.56
N VAL A 20 -1.70 -8.95 3.75
CA VAL A 20 -0.83 -8.24 4.70
C VAL A 20 0.30 -9.13 5.19
N THR A 21 -0.01 -10.38 5.57
CA THR A 21 0.98 -11.35 6.02
C THR A 21 1.92 -11.75 4.89
N LEU A 22 1.42 -11.95 3.68
CA LEU A 22 2.23 -12.24 2.50
C LEU A 22 3.22 -11.11 2.21
N LEU A 23 2.76 -9.86 2.17
CA LEU A 23 3.63 -8.70 1.93
C LEU A 23 4.71 -8.56 3.01
N GLY A 24 4.34 -8.67 4.29
CA GLY A 24 5.28 -8.64 5.40
C GLY A 24 6.31 -9.78 5.34
N THR A 25 5.85 -10.99 5.01
CA THR A 25 6.71 -12.17 4.89
C THR A 25 7.66 -12.05 3.71
N LEU A 26 7.18 -11.63 2.54
CA LEU A 26 8.01 -11.43 1.35
C LEU A 26 9.07 -10.34 1.60
N TYR A 27 8.70 -9.25 2.28
CA TYR A 27 9.66 -8.22 2.67
C TYR A 27 10.74 -8.79 3.60
N GLY A 28 10.34 -9.48 4.68
CA GLY A 28 11.29 -10.13 5.60
C GLY A 28 12.19 -11.16 4.90
N LEU A 29 11.63 -11.98 4.02
CA LEU A 29 12.37 -12.95 3.22
C LEU A 29 13.35 -12.27 2.27
N ALA A 30 12.95 -11.19 1.60
CA ALA A 30 13.83 -10.41 0.74
C ALA A 30 15.01 -9.85 1.53
N LEU A 31 14.75 -9.28 2.70
CA LEU A 31 15.78 -8.80 3.61
C LEU A 31 16.75 -9.93 4.02
N VAL A 32 16.25 -11.08 4.49
CA VAL A 32 17.10 -12.17 5.01
C VAL A 32 17.83 -12.94 3.90
N ARG A 33 17.16 -13.22 2.77
CA ARG A 33 17.68 -14.09 1.70
C ARG A 33 18.45 -13.32 0.62
N LEU A 34 17.99 -12.12 0.26
CA LEU A 34 18.60 -11.31 -0.80
C LEU A 34 19.57 -10.27 -0.23
N GLY A 35 19.27 -9.72 0.96
CA GLY A 35 20.08 -8.71 1.62
C GLY A 35 21.58 -9.04 1.70
N PRO A 36 21.99 -10.22 2.18
CA PRO A 36 23.42 -10.57 2.28
C PRO A 36 24.18 -10.55 0.94
N ARG A 37 23.48 -10.69 -0.19
CA ARG A 37 24.07 -10.72 -1.54
C ARG A 37 23.99 -9.38 -2.26
N LEU A 38 22.95 -8.59 -1.98
CA LEU A 38 22.60 -7.42 -2.77
C LEU A 38 22.68 -6.10 -2.00
N ALA A 39 22.67 -6.13 -0.67
CA ALA A 39 22.76 -4.92 0.12
C ALA A 39 24.18 -4.33 0.06
N PRO A 40 24.32 -3.01 -0.09
CA PRO A 40 25.61 -2.35 -0.07
C PRO A 40 26.25 -2.39 1.32
N PRO A 41 27.57 -2.09 1.44
CA PRO A 41 28.28 -2.05 2.71
C PRO A 41 27.68 -1.10 3.77
N GLY A 42 26.83 -0.15 3.34
CA GLY A 42 26.13 0.82 4.20
C GLY A 42 24.91 0.29 4.96
N GLY A 43 24.59 -1.00 4.85
CA GLY A 43 23.59 -1.66 5.69
C GLY A 43 22.36 -2.17 4.94
N LEU A 44 21.73 -3.18 5.55
CA LEU A 44 20.64 -3.95 4.97
C LEU A 44 19.30 -3.20 5.00
N VAL A 45 18.93 -2.62 6.14
CA VAL A 45 17.73 -1.81 6.31
C VAL A 45 17.89 -0.95 7.56
N SER A 46 17.41 0.28 7.53
CA SER A 46 17.42 1.14 8.72
C SER A 46 16.21 0.86 9.63
N ARG A 47 16.30 1.19 10.91
CA ARG A 47 15.15 1.09 11.84
C ARG A 47 13.97 1.93 11.37
N ALA A 48 14.23 3.13 10.85
CA ALA A 48 13.19 3.99 10.30
C ALA A 48 12.47 3.34 9.11
N GLN A 49 13.21 2.65 8.22
CA GLN A 49 12.62 1.92 7.11
C GLN A 49 11.70 0.79 7.57
N LEU A 50 12.12 0.02 8.58
CA LEU A 50 11.26 -1.02 9.17
C LEU A 50 9.97 -0.42 9.76
N VAL A 51 10.09 0.72 10.46
CA VAL A 51 8.92 1.43 11.00
C VAL A 51 7.99 1.89 9.89
N TRP A 52 8.52 2.56 8.85
CA TRP A 52 7.69 3.04 7.73
C TRP A 52 7.00 1.89 6.99
N PHE A 53 7.70 0.79 6.72
CA PHE A 53 7.11 -0.37 6.07
C PHE A 53 5.99 -0.98 6.92
N SER A 54 6.25 -1.14 8.22
CA SER A 54 5.27 -1.68 9.17
C SER A 54 4.04 -0.79 9.32
N LEU A 55 4.23 0.53 9.36
CA LEU A 55 3.12 1.50 9.38
C LEU A 55 2.32 1.47 8.07
N GLY A 56 2.97 1.27 6.93
CA GLY A 56 2.29 1.09 5.65
C GLY A 56 1.42 -0.17 5.62
N LEU A 57 1.94 -1.31 6.10
CA LEU A 57 1.16 -2.55 6.25
C LEU A 57 0.01 -2.39 7.24
N LEU A 58 0.25 -1.74 8.37
CA LEU A 58 -0.76 -1.48 9.39
C LEU A 58 -1.88 -0.59 8.83
N ALA A 59 -1.55 0.43 8.04
CA ALA A 59 -2.53 1.28 7.38
C ALA A 59 -3.41 0.47 6.42
N ILE A 60 -2.82 -0.42 5.60
CA ILE A 60 -3.58 -1.31 4.72
C ILE A 60 -4.52 -2.19 5.54
N TRP A 61 -4.01 -2.83 6.59
CA TRP A 61 -4.81 -3.73 7.41
C TRP A 61 -5.99 -3.01 8.06
N ILE A 62 -5.74 -1.88 8.75
CA ILE A 62 -6.78 -1.13 9.48
C ILE A 62 -7.92 -0.70 8.56
N VAL A 63 -7.61 -0.16 7.38
CA VAL A 63 -8.67 0.35 6.49
C VAL A 63 -9.31 -0.75 5.63
N SER A 64 -8.73 -1.95 5.57
CA SER A 64 -9.29 -3.10 4.83
C SER A 64 -10.01 -4.10 5.72
N ASP A 65 -9.85 -4.04 7.04
CA ASP A 65 -10.49 -4.99 7.95
C ASP A 65 -11.79 -4.41 8.55
N TRP A 66 -12.52 -5.26 9.25
CA TRP A 66 -13.66 -4.85 10.03
C TRP A 66 -13.24 -3.87 11.14
N PRO A 67 -14.01 -2.81 11.43
CA PRO A 67 -15.29 -2.44 10.82
C PRO A 67 -15.17 -1.46 9.64
N VAL A 68 -13.96 -0.95 9.36
CA VAL A 68 -13.76 0.17 8.43
C VAL A 68 -14.20 -0.22 7.02
N HIS A 69 -13.75 -1.39 6.55
CA HIS A 69 -14.09 -1.89 5.23
C HIS A 69 -15.59 -2.10 5.06
N ASP A 70 -16.26 -2.72 6.03
CA ASP A 70 -17.70 -2.94 5.97
C ASP A 70 -18.52 -1.65 6.02
N ILE A 71 -18.08 -0.66 6.80
CA ILE A 71 -18.75 0.65 6.84
C ILE A 71 -18.53 1.40 5.52
N ALA A 72 -17.30 1.37 4.99
CA ALA A 72 -16.95 1.96 3.71
C ALA A 72 -17.83 1.41 2.59
N GLU A 73 -17.84 0.10 2.39
CA GLU A 73 -18.47 -0.52 1.23
C GLU A 73 -20.00 -0.51 1.30
N LYS A 74 -20.58 -0.70 2.49
CA LYS A 74 -22.02 -0.97 2.62
C LYS A 74 -22.83 0.24 3.08
N HIS A 75 -22.20 1.26 3.68
CA HIS A 75 -22.95 2.29 4.41
C HIS A 75 -22.50 3.73 4.18
N ASN A 76 -21.21 4.00 3.91
CA ASN A 76 -20.70 5.37 3.93
C ASN A 76 -19.64 5.64 2.86
N TYR A 77 -20.07 6.37 1.82
CA TYR A 77 -19.21 6.82 0.73
C TYR A 77 -18.03 7.70 1.20
N SER A 78 -18.19 8.53 2.23
CA SER A 78 -17.09 9.35 2.75
C SER A 78 -15.99 8.48 3.38
N ILE A 79 -16.39 7.41 4.09
CA ILE A 79 -15.44 6.44 4.67
C ILE A 79 -14.80 5.59 3.57
N HIS A 80 -15.56 5.22 2.55
CA HIS A 80 -15.04 4.58 1.34
C HIS A 80 -13.97 5.42 0.64
N MET A 81 -14.22 6.71 0.43
CA MET A 81 -13.21 7.59 -0.16
C MET A 81 -11.99 7.77 0.74
N MET A 82 -12.20 7.87 2.07
CA MET A 82 -11.09 7.92 3.03
C MET A 82 -10.25 6.64 2.99
N GLN A 83 -10.87 5.47 2.83
CA GLN A 83 -10.18 4.19 2.67
C GLN A 83 -9.31 4.20 1.40
N HIS A 84 -9.86 4.57 0.24
CA HIS A 84 -9.11 4.67 -1.02
C HIS A 84 -7.97 5.71 -0.96
N MET A 85 -8.18 6.84 -0.30
CA MET A 85 -7.15 7.85 -0.06
C MET A 85 -6.06 7.34 0.88
N THR A 86 -6.42 6.60 1.93
CA THR A 86 -5.45 5.99 2.84
C THR A 86 -4.55 5.01 2.10
N PHE A 87 -5.09 4.16 1.22
CA PHE A 87 -4.26 3.25 0.42
C PHE A 87 -3.24 3.98 -0.44
N SER A 88 -3.68 5.02 -1.15
CA SER A 88 -2.87 5.71 -2.16
C SER A 88 -1.94 6.79 -1.60
N LEU A 89 -2.39 7.56 -0.60
CA LEU A 89 -1.68 8.72 -0.07
C LEU A 89 -0.95 8.45 1.24
N VAL A 90 -1.25 7.33 1.93
CA VAL A 90 -0.62 6.96 3.20
C VAL A 90 0.12 5.64 3.07
N ALA A 91 -0.57 4.54 2.79
CA ALA A 91 0.03 3.22 2.78
C ALA A 91 1.12 3.07 1.71
N ALA A 92 0.83 3.41 0.45
CA ALA A 92 1.79 3.28 -0.63
C ALA A 92 3.09 4.11 -0.40
N PRO A 93 3.03 5.39 -0.03
CA PRO A 93 4.23 6.15 0.33
C PRO A 93 5.00 5.57 1.51
N LEU A 94 4.32 5.10 2.56
CA LEU A 94 4.96 4.49 3.72
C LEU A 94 5.69 3.18 3.36
N LEU A 95 5.07 2.33 2.56
CA LEU A 95 5.70 1.11 2.05
C LEU A 95 6.93 1.45 1.19
N LEU A 96 6.86 2.47 0.34
CA LEU A 96 7.99 2.93 -0.47
C LEU A 96 9.12 3.47 0.40
N LEU A 97 8.82 4.34 1.37
CA LEU A 97 9.80 4.87 2.33
C LEU A 97 10.45 3.75 3.16
N GLY A 98 9.68 2.71 3.47
CA GLY A 98 10.16 1.54 4.19
C GLY A 98 10.97 0.55 3.35
N THR A 99 10.92 0.66 2.02
CA THR A 99 11.65 -0.25 1.13
C THR A 99 13.07 0.29 0.90
N PRO A 100 14.13 -0.47 1.25
CA PRO A 100 15.48 0.00 1.05
C PRO A 100 15.83 0.09 -0.44
N ALA A 101 16.65 1.08 -0.80
CA ALA A 101 16.93 1.41 -2.19
C ALA A 101 17.57 0.25 -2.99
N TRP A 102 18.34 -0.63 -2.34
CA TRP A 102 18.91 -1.80 -3.01
C TRP A 102 17.82 -2.80 -3.42
N LEU A 103 16.76 -2.95 -2.61
CA LEU A 103 15.65 -3.85 -2.90
C LEU A 103 14.78 -3.28 -4.02
N LEU A 104 14.53 -1.96 -4.01
CA LEU A 104 13.85 -1.29 -5.13
C LEU A 104 14.65 -1.40 -6.44
N ARG A 105 15.97 -1.20 -6.39
CA ARG A 105 16.84 -1.38 -7.57
C ARG A 105 16.84 -2.83 -8.07
N TRP A 106 16.80 -3.80 -7.17
CA TRP A 106 16.69 -5.21 -7.52
C TRP A 106 15.34 -5.51 -8.20
N LEU A 107 14.24 -5.02 -7.64
CA LEU A 107 12.89 -5.19 -8.20
C LEU A 107 12.75 -4.53 -9.58
N LEU A 108 13.41 -3.38 -9.77
CA LEU A 108 13.41 -2.61 -11.02
C LEU A 108 14.61 -2.92 -11.92
N GLN A 109 15.22 -4.10 -11.79
CA GLN A 109 16.37 -4.50 -12.63
C GLN A 109 16.12 -4.43 -14.14
N PRO A 110 14.98 -4.90 -14.68
CA PRO A 110 14.74 -4.83 -16.11
C PRO A 110 14.68 -3.36 -16.58
N GLU A 111 15.49 -3.01 -17.59
CA GLU A 111 15.61 -1.62 -18.03
C GLU A 111 14.28 -1.01 -18.46
N TRP A 112 13.43 -1.79 -19.16
CA TRP A 112 12.12 -1.35 -19.59
C TRP A 112 11.21 -1.02 -18.40
N LEU A 113 11.27 -1.82 -17.33
CA LEU A 113 10.49 -1.63 -16.12
C LEU A 113 10.95 -0.37 -15.38
N PHE A 114 12.26 -0.21 -15.18
CA PHE A 114 12.81 0.99 -14.57
C PHE A 114 12.45 2.26 -15.36
N ARG A 115 12.61 2.23 -16.69
CA ARG A 115 12.25 3.36 -17.56
C ARG A 115 10.75 3.70 -17.47
N THR A 116 9.89 2.68 -17.41
CA THR A 116 8.44 2.84 -17.28
C THR A 116 8.09 3.49 -15.94
N VAL A 117 8.54 2.92 -14.82
CA VAL A 117 8.30 3.46 -13.47
C VAL A 117 8.84 4.87 -13.35
N ARG A 118 10.07 5.14 -13.82
CA ARG A 118 10.67 6.47 -13.81
C ARG A 118 9.86 7.50 -14.62
N THR A 119 9.22 7.07 -15.70
CA THR A 119 8.38 7.96 -16.53
C THR A 119 7.04 8.22 -15.86
N LEU A 120 6.39 7.16 -15.34
CA LEU A 120 5.11 7.25 -14.66
C LEU A 120 5.19 7.98 -13.31
N ALA A 121 6.33 7.92 -12.63
CA ALA A 121 6.56 8.62 -11.36
C ALA A 121 6.82 10.13 -11.53
N ARG A 122 6.87 10.67 -12.75
CA ARG A 122 6.91 12.12 -12.97
C ARG A 122 5.58 12.74 -12.59
N PHE A 123 5.61 14.01 -12.17
CA PHE A 123 4.42 14.73 -11.70
C PHE A 123 3.19 14.58 -12.63
N LEU A 124 3.34 14.92 -13.91
CA LEU A 124 2.20 14.94 -14.82
C LEU A 124 1.64 13.53 -15.12
N PRO A 125 2.45 12.51 -15.50
CA PRO A 125 1.96 11.15 -15.65
C PRO A 125 1.36 10.56 -14.37
N ALA A 126 1.96 10.80 -13.20
CA ALA A 126 1.46 10.29 -11.92
C ALA A 126 0.09 10.89 -11.58
N VAL A 127 -0.07 12.20 -11.74
CA VAL A 127 -1.35 12.89 -11.50
C VAL A 127 -2.41 12.40 -12.47
N LEU A 128 -2.08 12.25 -13.76
CA LEU A 128 -3.01 11.73 -14.76
C LEU A 128 -3.43 10.28 -14.46
N LEU A 129 -2.46 9.40 -14.14
CA LEU A 129 -2.72 8.01 -13.79
C LEU A 129 -3.62 7.90 -12.56
N TYR A 130 -3.30 8.65 -11.49
CA TYR A 130 -4.08 8.67 -10.27
C TYR A 130 -5.52 9.12 -10.54
N ASN A 131 -5.70 10.23 -11.25
CA ASN A 131 -7.04 10.74 -11.57
C ASN A 131 -7.81 9.81 -12.51
N LEU A 132 -7.15 9.18 -13.48
CA LEU A 132 -7.80 8.22 -14.38
C LEU A 132 -8.31 7.01 -13.62
N VAL A 133 -7.51 6.45 -12.72
CA VAL A 133 -7.94 5.33 -11.85
C VAL A 133 -9.05 5.78 -10.90
N LEU A 134 -8.91 6.96 -10.29
CA LEU A 134 -9.92 7.51 -9.38
C LEU A 134 -11.26 7.69 -10.09
N VAL A 135 -11.26 8.41 -11.21
CA VAL A 135 -12.47 8.67 -12.00
C VAL A 135 -13.02 7.38 -12.56
N GLY A 136 -12.19 6.51 -13.17
CA GLY A 136 -12.65 5.27 -13.77
C GLY A 136 -13.25 4.28 -12.77
N SER A 137 -12.71 4.20 -11.55
CA SER A 137 -13.21 3.30 -10.51
C SER A 137 -14.46 3.82 -9.80
N HIS A 138 -14.75 5.12 -9.91
CA HIS A 138 -15.87 5.78 -9.24
C HIS A 138 -16.78 6.51 -10.23
N TRP A 139 -16.66 6.22 -11.54
CA TRP A 139 -17.51 6.81 -12.56
C TRP A 139 -18.92 6.23 -12.36
N PRO A 140 -19.93 7.05 -12.07
CA PRO A 140 -21.30 6.56 -12.05
C PRO A 140 -21.66 6.23 -13.51
N ALA A 141 -21.74 4.93 -13.81
CA ALA A 141 -22.42 4.47 -15.02
C ALA A 141 -23.92 4.77 -14.91
#